data_AF-A0A850HAD6-F1
#
_entry.id   AF-A0A850HAD6-F1
#
_cell.length_a   1.000
_cell.length_b   1.000
_cell.length_c   1.000
_cell.angle_alpha   90.00
_cell.angle_beta   90.00
_cell.angle_gamma   90.00
#
_symmetry.space_group_name_H-M   'P 1'
#
loop_
_entity.id
_entity.type
_entity.pdbx_description
1 polymer ?
#
loop_
_entity_poly.entity_id
_entity_poly.type
_entity_poly.pdbx_seq_one_letter_code
_entity_poly.pdbx_strand_id
1 'polypeptide(L)'
;MKRRLALLVLAVLAALAAYIGYAFHGIAKPYALDSAKQEFSLLSWSDYRERASEFALPIIIQTEADRGALLFFGAEHSNDPSHPQFAELEEAFARFDPTVVVVEGRPGPLLVPFMDPIETYGESGALVQLARQSGSTTYIWELERDDEVALLLDRFSEEQVAIYLLMRPFPGGNSAAEAEATLSAIIEDRKGRSGIQGVIGSLEQFDAAWDRNLASGEDWRALNGVYGAPGFLGEMFEYGNDIRDQHMLNIVRELMEQDERVMVTMGWSHAVRVEPALTQLSR
;
A
#
# COMPACT_ATOMS: atom_id res chain seq x y z
N MET A 1 -38.92 -36.40 -8.08
CA MET A 1 -37.49 -36.31 -7.69
C MET A 1 -36.70 -35.35 -8.58
N LYS A 2 -36.59 -35.57 -9.90
CA LYS A 2 -35.78 -34.74 -10.82
C LYS A 2 -36.06 -33.23 -10.79
N ARG A 3 -37.34 -32.80 -10.76
CA ARG A 3 -37.70 -31.37 -10.68
C ARG A 3 -37.25 -30.70 -9.37
N ARG A 4 -37.34 -31.39 -8.23
CA ARG A 4 -36.87 -30.87 -6.93
C ARG A 4 -35.36 -30.73 -6.90
N LEU A 5 -34.64 -31.71 -7.48
CA LEU A 5 -33.19 -31.65 -7.63
C LEU A 5 -32.77 -30.47 -8.54
N ALA A 6 -33.45 -30.26 -9.67
CA ALA A 6 -33.17 -29.14 -10.56
C ALA A 6 -33.39 -27.78 -9.90
N LEU A 7 -34.48 -27.61 -9.14
CA LEU A 7 -34.74 -26.38 -8.38
C LEU A 7 -33.70 -26.13 -7.29
N LEU A 8 -33.27 -27.19 -6.59
CA LEU A 8 -32.21 -27.09 -5.58
C LEU A 8 -30.88 -26.64 -6.21
N VAL A 9 -30.49 -27.25 -7.33
CA VAL A 9 -29.27 -26.86 -8.06
C VAL A 9 -29.33 -25.40 -8.50
N LEU A 10 -30.46 -24.95 -9.07
CA LEU A 10 -30.63 -23.54 -9.46
C LEU A 10 -30.55 -22.59 -8.27
N ALA A 11 -31.15 -22.95 -7.13
CA ALA A 11 -31.06 -22.14 -5.91
C ALA A 11 -29.63 -22.03 -5.39
N VAL A 12 -28.87 -23.14 -5.40
CA VAL A 12 -27.45 -23.15 -5.01
C VAL A 12 -26.61 -22.29 -5.95
N LEU A 13 -26.82 -22.40 -7.27
CA LEU A 13 -26.08 -21.58 -8.25
C LEU A 13 -26.41 -20.09 -8.11
N ALA A 14 -27.68 -19.73 -7.86
CA ALA A 14 -28.07 -18.35 -7.62
C ALA A 14 -27.45 -17.79 -6.33
N ALA A 15 -27.44 -18.58 -5.25
CA ALA A 15 -26.78 -18.20 -4.00
C ALA A 15 -25.26 -18.02 -4.19
N LEU A 16 -24.61 -18.92 -4.93
CA LEU A 16 -23.19 -18.80 -5.25
C LEU A 16 -22.89 -17.57 -6.11
N ALA A 17 -23.70 -17.28 -7.12
CA ALA A 17 -23.54 -16.08 -7.95
C ALA A 17 -23.73 -14.80 -7.14
N ALA A 18 -24.73 -14.76 -6.25
CA ALA A 18 -24.94 -13.64 -5.33
C ALA A 18 -23.76 -13.48 -4.35
N TYR A 19 -23.22 -14.59 -3.85
CA TYR A 19 -22.05 -14.58 -2.98
C TYR A 19 -20.80 -14.07 -3.71
N ILE A 20 -20.54 -14.52 -4.93
CA ILE A 20 -19.45 -14.00 -5.76
C ILE A 20 -19.65 -12.52 -6.04
N GLY A 21 -20.86 -12.11 -6.45
CA GLY A 21 -21.18 -10.69 -6.64
C GLY A 21 -20.91 -9.86 -5.40
N TYR A 22 -21.28 -10.38 -4.22
CA TYR A 22 -21.04 -9.75 -2.93
C TYR A 22 -19.54 -9.69 -2.59
N ALA A 23 -18.79 -10.78 -2.78
CA ALA A 23 -17.34 -10.87 -2.50
C ALA A 23 -16.50 -9.91 -3.36
N PHE A 24 -16.94 -9.66 -4.58
CA PHE A 24 -16.29 -8.73 -5.52
C PHE A 24 -16.87 -7.31 -5.44
N HIS A 25 -17.95 -7.11 -4.67
CA HIS A 25 -18.49 -5.79 -4.42
C HIS A 25 -17.59 -5.05 -3.42
N GLY A 26 -17.24 -3.80 -3.74
CA GLY A 26 -16.38 -2.98 -2.89
C GLY A 26 -14.90 -3.38 -2.91
N ILE A 27 -14.45 -4.18 -3.89
CA ILE A 27 -13.01 -4.32 -4.14
C ILE A 27 -12.43 -2.93 -4.38
N ALA A 28 -11.35 -2.63 -3.65
CA ALA A 28 -10.61 -1.40 -3.80
C ALA A 28 -10.08 -1.28 -5.23
N LYS A 29 -10.40 -0.17 -5.91
CA LYS A 29 -9.97 0.07 -7.29
C LYS A 29 -8.83 1.09 -7.32
N PRO A 30 -7.92 1.03 -8.30
CA PRO A 30 -7.04 2.16 -8.57
C PRO A 30 -7.86 3.42 -8.81
N TYR A 31 -7.43 4.54 -8.25
CA TYR A 31 -8.02 5.84 -8.57
C TYR A 31 -7.28 6.45 -9.76
N ALA A 32 -8.02 6.82 -10.81
CA ALA A 32 -7.48 7.55 -11.94
C ALA A 32 -7.66 9.05 -11.67
N LEU A 33 -6.55 9.78 -11.53
CA LEU A 33 -6.59 11.23 -11.40
C LEU A 33 -7.04 11.88 -12.70
N ASP A 34 -8.09 12.68 -12.66
CA ASP A 34 -8.55 13.49 -13.79
C ASP A 34 -7.97 14.91 -13.76
N SER A 35 -7.55 15.37 -12.59
CA SER A 35 -7.00 16.72 -12.38
C SER A 35 -5.47 16.77 -12.56
N ALA A 36 -4.97 17.99 -12.76
CA ALA A 36 -3.53 18.21 -12.82
C ALA A 36 -2.89 17.89 -11.47
N LYS A 37 -1.74 17.19 -11.50
CA LYS A 37 -0.96 16.89 -10.30
C LYS A 37 -0.43 18.19 -9.68
N GLN A 38 -0.56 18.29 -8.37
CA GLN A 38 0.05 19.31 -7.53
C GLN A 38 1.16 18.67 -6.69
N GLU A 39 2.25 19.41 -6.47
CA GLU A 39 3.27 19.06 -5.49
C GLU A 39 2.87 19.58 -4.12
N PHE A 40 2.85 18.69 -3.13
CA PHE A 40 2.61 19.00 -1.73
C PHE A 40 3.91 19.06 -0.94
N SER A 41 3.89 19.76 0.19
CA SER A 41 5.03 19.76 1.11
C SER A 41 5.02 18.49 1.96
N LEU A 42 6.12 17.74 1.90
CA LEU A 42 6.32 16.50 2.68
C LEU A 42 7.51 16.62 3.61
N LEU A 43 7.46 15.91 4.75
CA LEU A 43 8.51 15.68 5.76
C LEU A 43 9.58 16.77 5.74
N SER A 44 10.88 16.60 5.87
CA SER A 44 11.82 15.81 5.08
C SER A 44 12.20 14.49 5.74
N TRP A 45 13.04 13.66 5.10
CA TRP A 45 13.40 12.35 5.68
C TRP A 45 14.33 12.50 6.88
N SER A 46 15.16 13.54 6.91
CA SER A 46 15.90 13.92 8.11
C SER A 46 14.97 14.34 9.23
N ASP A 47 14.02 15.23 8.96
CA ASP A 47 13.09 15.72 9.98
C ASP A 47 12.16 14.60 10.47
N TYR A 48 11.72 13.72 9.57
CA TYR A 48 10.98 12.51 9.92
C TYR A 48 11.74 11.65 10.91
N ARG A 49 13.03 11.38 10.67
CA ARG A 49 13.85 10.56 11.58
C ARG A 49 14.00 11.19 12.96
N GLU A 50 14.01 12.52 13.04
CA GLU A 50 14.08 13.24 14.33
C GLU A 50 12.74 13.24 15.07
N ARG A 51 11.62 13.33 14.33
CA ARG A 51 10.28 13.52 14.91
C ARG A 51 9.44 12.25 15.03
N ALA A 52 9.81 11.16 14.35
CA ALA A 52 9.01 9.94 14.28
C ALA A 52 8.60 9.40 15.67
N SER A 53 9.49 9.48 16.65
CA SER A 53 9.23 9.03 18.03
C SER A 53 8.31 9.94 18.84
N GLU A 54 7.95 11.11 18.34
CA GLU A 54 7.05 12.06 19.02
C GLU A 54 5.58 11.65 18.91
N PHE A 55 5.24 10.78 17.96
CA PHE A 55 3.87 10.41 17.66
C PHE A 55 3.44 9.16 18.41
N ALA A 56 2.27 9.23 19.06
CA ALA A 56 1.59 8.05 19.58
C ALA A 56 0.86 7.33 18.42
N LEU A 57 0.93 6.00 18.40
CA LEU A 57 0.26 5.16 17.41
C LEU A 57 -1.09 4.64 17.96
N PRO A 58 -2.14 4.50 17.11
CA PRO A 58 -2.21 4.95 15.72
C PRO A 58 -2.26 6.48 15.61
N ILE A 59 -1.77 7.01 14.49
CA ILE A 59 -1.79 8.46 14.21
C ILE A 59 -3.12 8.80 13.56
N ILE A 60 -3.97 9.55 14.24
CA ILE A 60 -5.24 10.03 13.69
C ILE A 60 -5.14 11.53 13.43
N ILE A 61 -5.18 11.92 12.17
CA ILE A 61 -5.17 13.33 11.76
C ILE A 61 -6.41 13.63 10.96
N GLN A 62 -7.14 14.66 11.37
CA GLN A 62 -8.38 15.08 10.70
C GLN A 62 -8.28 16.54 10.27
N THR A 63 -8.80 16.84 9.09
CA THR A 63 -9.00 18.21 8.63
C THR A 63 -10.33 18.34 7.88
N GLU A 64 -10.91 19.54 7.94
CA GLU A 64 -12.09 19.91 7.19
C GLU A 64 -11.72 21.09 6.29
N ALA A 65 -12.19 21.05 5.05
CA ALA A 65 -12.02 22.14 4.09
C ALA A 65 -13.40 22.74 3.78
N ASP A 66 -13.43 23.80 2.95
CA ASP A 66 -14.69 24.34 2.44
C ASP A 66 -15.49 23.28 1.66
N ARG A 67 -14.78 22.30 1.07
CA ARG A 67 -15.35 21.17 0.33
C ARG A 67 -14.72 19.86 0.80
N GLY A 68 -15.57 18.93 1.24
CA GLY A 68 -15.14 17.64 1.73
C GLY A 68 -14.46 17.67 3.10
N ALA A 69 -14.02 16.49 3.54
CA ALA A 69 -13.29 16.33 4.80
C ALA A 69 -12.30 15.17 4.66
N LEU A 70 -11.28 15.17 5.50
CA LEU A 70 -10.21 14.17 5.48
C LEU A 70 -9.94 13.62 6.88
N LEU A 71 -9.76 12.30 6.95
CA LEU A 71 -9.18 11.62 8.09
C LEU A 71 -8.07 10.67 7.63
N PHE A 72 -6.85 10.88 8.10
CA PHE A 72 -5.74 9.94 7.99
C PHE A 72 -5.65 9.07 9.24
N PHE A 73 -5.55 7.76 9.01
CA PHE A 73 -5.29 6.76 10.02
C PHE A 73 -3.94 6.08 9.72
N GLY A 74 -2.89 6.54 10.42
CA GLY A 74 -1.54 6.00 10.36
C GLY A 74 -1.36 4.80 11.28
N ALA A 75 -1.36 3.59 10.73
CA ALA A 75 -1.35 2.33 11.46
C ALA A 75 0.07 1.83 11.78
N GLU A 76 0.19 0.98 12.81
CA GLU A 76 1.45 0.31 13.20
C GLU A 76 1.82 -0.88 12.26
N HIS A 77 0.97 -1.17 11.27
CA HIS A 77 0.96 -2.42 10.48
C HIS A 77 0.82 -3.66 11.36
N SER A 78 -0.42 -4.12 11.53
CA SER A 78 -0.71 -5.33 12.30
C SER A 78 -1.68 -6.20 11.53
N ASN A 79 -1.48 -7.52 11.62
CA ASN A 79 -2.44 -8.52 11.14
C ASN A 79 -3.06 -9.29 12.32
N ASP A 80 -2.89 -8.81 13.55
CA ASP A 80 -3.50 -9.39 14.75
C ASP A 80 -4.88 -8.74 15.00
N PRO A 81 -6.01 -9.45 14.79
CA PRO A 81 -7.35 -8.89 14.99
C PRO A 81 -7.63 -8.39 16.40
N SER A 82 -6.84 -8.80 17.40
CA SER A 82 -6.95 -8.33 18.78
C SER A 82 -6.16 -7.04 19.07
N HIS A 83 -5.41 -6.53 18.10
CA HIS A 83 -4.62 -5.30 18.27
C HIS A 83 -5.54 -4.10 18.57
N PRO A 84 -5.25 -3.29 19.61
CA PRO A 84 -6.12 -2.18 20.01
C PRO A 84 -6.43 -1.17 18.90
N GLN A 85 -5.51 -1.00 17.94
CA GLN A 85 -5.69 -0.08 16.81
C GLN A 85 -6.97 -0.36 16.01
N PHE A 86 -7.46 -1.60 15.96
CA PHE A 86 -8.65 -1.93 15.18
C PHE A 86 -9.92 -1.40 15.83
N ALA A 87 -9.99 -1.39 17.16
CA ALA A 87 -11.08 -0.73 17.88
C ALA A 87 -11.05 0.79 17.66
N GLU A 88 -9.85 1.38 17.65
CA GLU A 88 -9.67 2.81 17.36
C GLU A 88 -10.03 3.16 15.90
N LEU A 89 -9.70 2.28 14.95
CA LEU A 89 -10.07 2.41 13.54
C LEU A 89 -11.60 2.37 13.37
N GLU A 90 -12.28 1.42 14.01
CA GLU A 90 -13.74 1.32 14.00
C GLU A 90 -14.41 2.56 14.60
N GLU A 91 -13.90 3.06 15.74
CA GLU A 91 -14.42 4.27 16.37
C GLU A 91 -14.21 5.51 15.49
N ALA A 92 -13.00 5.67 14.92
CA ALA A 92 -12.67 6.76 14.01
C ALA A 92 -13.58 6.72 12.77
N PHE A 93 -13.77 5.54 12.17
CA PHE A 93 -14.65 5.34 11.02
C PHE A 93 -16.09 5.74 11.34
N ALA A 94 -16.65 5.21 12.43
CA ALA A 94 -18.03 5.47 12.81
C ALA A 94 -18.28 6.95 13.14
N ARG A 95 -17.30 7.63 13.74
CA ARG A 95 -17.38 9.06 14.05
C ARG A 95 -17.24 9.94 12.82
N PHE A 96 -16.33 9.57 11.90
CA PHE A 96 -16.04 10.35 10.72
C PHE A 96 -17.07 10.16 9.61
N ASP A 97 -17.74 9.00 9.54
CA ASP A 97 -18.78 8.69 8.55
C ASP A 97 -18.30 8.98 7.11
N PRO A 98 -17.26 8.27 6.62
CA PRO A 98 -16.67 8.54 5.31
C PRO A 98 -17.60 8.12 4.17
N THR A 99 -17.62 8.92 3.11
CA THR A 99 -18.26 8.55 1.83
C THR A 99 -17.29 7.79 0.94
N VAL A 100 -15.99 8.03 1.10
CA VAL A 100 -14.91 7.37 0.36
C VAL A 100 -13.83 6.92 1.33
N VAL A 101 -13.33 5.71 1.12
CA VAL A 101 -12.12 5.21 1.75
C VAL A 101 -11.02 5.01 0.72
N VAL A 102 -9.79 5.31 1.11
CA VAL A 102 -8.60 5.08 0.28
C VAL A 102 -7.59 4.29 1.11
N VAL A 103 -7.10 3.17 0.60
CA VAL A 103 -6.29 2.24 1.41
C VAL A 103 -4.92 1.98 0.81
N GLU A 104 -3.95 1.71 1.67
CA GLU A 104 -2.62 1.26 1.26
C GLU A 104 -2.66 -0.18 0.74
N GLY A 105 -1.80 -0.49 -0.22
CA GLY A 105 -1.71 -1.82 -0.80
C GLY A 105 -2.87 -2.14 -1.74
N ARG A 106 -2.98 -3.42 -2.09
CA ARG A 106 -3.95 -3.93 -3.08
C ARG A 106 -4.77 -5.07 -2.47
N PRO A 107 -5.67 -4.79 -1.52
CA PRO A 107 -6.49 -5.83 -0.91
C PRO A 107 -7.33 -6.50 -1.99
N GLY A 108 -7.28 -7.83 -2.02
CA GLY A 108 -8.06 -8.66 -2.93
C GLY A 108 -9.55 -8.73 -2.53
N PRO A 109 -10.32 -9.64 -3.16
CA PRO A 109 -11.71 -9.87 -2.77
C PRO A 109 -11.82 -10.30 -1.29
N LEU A 110 -12.82 -9.75 -0.59
CA LEU A 110 -13.12 -10.10 0.78
C LEU A 110 -14.14 -11.25 0.83
N LEU A 111 -13.62 -12.47 0.97
CA LEU A 111 -14.37 -13.74 1.02
C LEU A 111 -14.91 -14.07 2.43
N VAL A 112 -15.46 -13.09 3.15
CA VAL A 112 -16.14 -13.33 4.43
C VAL A 112 -17.30 -14.31 4.16
N PRO A 113 -17.47 -15.44 4.89
CA PRO A 113 -16.88 -15.82 6.20
C PRO A 113 -15.64 -16.72 6.15
N PHE A 114 -15.06 -16.97 4.97
CA PHE A 114 -13.93 -17.89 4.80
C PHE A 114 -12.55 -17.25 5.03
N MET A 115 -12.54 -15.96 5.37
CA MET A 115 -11.32 -15.23 5.69
C MET A 115 -11.61 -14.16 6.74
N ASP A 116 -10.60 -13.84 7.55
CA ASP A 116 -10.55 -12.63 8.34
C ASP A 116 -9.81 -11.54 7.53
N PRO A 117 -10.47 -10.40 7.23
CA PRO A 117 -9.84 -9.31 6.50
C PRO A 117 -8.60 -8.73 7.20
N ILE A 118 -8.57 -8.70 8.53
CA ILE A 118 -7.43 -8.21 9.32
C ILE A 118 -6.26 -9.19 9.21
N GLU A 119 -6.49 -10.48 9.43
CA GLU A 119 -5.41 -11.47 9.34
C GLU A 119 -4.78 -11.50 7.94
N THR A 120 -5.58 -11.23 6.90
CA THR A 120 -5.14 -11.33 5.50
C THR A 120 -4.52 -10.03 4.98
N TYR A 121 -5.08 -8.87 5.34
CA TYR A 121 -4.74 -7.58 4.74
C TYR A 121 -4.52 -6.44 5.76
N GLY A 122 -4.46 -6.75 7.05
CA GLY A 122 -4.21 -5.79 8.12
C GLY A 122 -5.24 -4.65 8.20
N GLU A 123 -4.77 -3.43 8.45
CA GLU A 123 -5.58 -2.21 8.50
C GLU A 123 -6.36 -1.93 7.22
N SER A 124 -5.79 -2.20 6.05
CA SER A 124 -6.50 -2.03 4.77
C SER A 124 -7.65 -3.02 4.67
N GLY A 125 -7.47 -4.26 5.14
CA GLY A 125 -8.55 -5.25 5.22
C GLY A 125 -9.70 -4.80 6.10
N ALA A 126 -9.38 -4.29 7.29
CA ALA A 126 -10.36 -3.76 8.24
C ALA A 126 -11.16 -2.60 7.64
N LEU A 127 -10.48 -1.59 7.09
CA LEU A 127 -11.15 -0.41 6.55
C LEU A 127 -12.01 -0.75 5.32
N VAL A 128 -11.55 -1.62 4.43
CA VAL A 128 -12.35 -2.09 3.28
C VAL A 128 -13.60 -2.83 3.76
N GLN A 129 -13.51 -3.61 4.83
CA GLN A 129 -14.68 -4.27 5.41
C GLN A 129 -15.69 -3.26 5.96
N LEU A 130 -15.25 -2.24 6.69
CA LEU A 130 -16.11 -1.18 7.22
C LEU A 130 -16.78 -0.36 6.09
N ALA A 131 -16.02 0.00 5.06
CA ALA A 131 -16.54 0.69 3.88
C ALA A 131 -17.61 -0.14 3.17
N ARG A 132 -17.40 -1.45 2.99
CA ARG A 132 -18.38 -2.35 2.39
C ARG A 132 -19.66 -2.47 3.21
N GLN A 133 -19.58 -2.41 4.54
CA GLN A 133 -20.74 -2.49 5.43
C GLN A 133 -21.58 -1.22 5.43
N SER A 134 -20.93 -0.05 5.33
CA SER A 134 -21.56 1.28 5.29
C SER A 134 -21.99 1.72 3.89
N GLY A 135 -21.41 1.13 2.84
CA GLY A 135 -21.65 1.51 1.45
C GLY A 135 -20.71 2.60 0.92
N SER A 136 -19.63 2.94 1.64
CA SER A 136 -18.59 3.85 1.17
C SER A 136 -17.87 3.29 -0.06
N THR A 137 -17.42 4.17 -0.94
CA THR A 137 -16.62 3.79 -2.11
C THR A 137 -15.18 3.53 -1.67
N THR A 138 -14.53 2.50 -2.24
CA THR A 138 -13.17 2.10 -1.85
C THR A 138 -12.19 2.25 -3.02
N TYR A 139 -11.09 2.95 -2.78
CA TYR A 139 -9.96 3.06 -3.68
C TYR A 139 -8.66 2.59 -3.04
N ILE A 140 -7.65 2.27 -3.85
CA ILE A 140 -6.25 2.15 -3.41
C ILE A 140 -5.51 3.43 -3.80
N TRP A 141 -4.54 3.84 -2.98
CA TRP A 141 -3.67 4.96 -3.33
C TRP A 141 -2.32 4.54 -3.94
N GLU A 142 -2.12 3.25 -4.20
CA GLU A 142 -0.90 2.78 -4.87
C GLU A 142 -0.85 3.23 -6.33
N LEU A 143 0.31 3.74 -6.74
CA LEU A 143 0.62 3.96 -8.15
C LEU A 143 0.53 2.65 -8.93
N GLU A 144 0.17 2.76 -10.20
CA GLU A 144 0.39 1.69 -11.15
C GLU A 144 1.89 1.44 -11.32
N ARG A 145 2.26 0.17 -11.49
CA ARG A 145 3.67 -0.23 -11.46
C ARG A 145 4.49 0.45 -12.55
N ASP A 146 3.93 0.60 -13.74
CA ASP A 146 4.62 1.25 -14.87
C ASP A 146 4.88 2.74 -14.59
N ASP A 147 3.94 3.42 -13.93
CA ASP A 147 4.09 4.82 -13.54
C ASP A 147 5.16 4.98 -12.44
N GLU A 148 5.15 4.10 -11.43
CA GLU A 148 6.19 4.07 -10.39
C GLU A 148 7.58 3.85 -11.02
N VAL A 149 7.71 2.85 -11.92
CA VAL A 149 8.96 2.55 -12.61
C VAL A 149 9.45 3.74 -13.43
N ALA A 150 8.56 4.39 -14.20
CA ALA A 150 8.92 5.55 -15.01
C ALA A 150 9.49 6.69 -14.15
N LEU A 151 8.85 6.98 -13.01
CA LEU A 151 9.30 8.02 -12.09
C LEU A 151 10.64 7.67 -11.41
N LEU A 152 10.84 6.39 -11.04
CA LEU A 152 12.13 5.96 -10.48
C LEU A 152 13.27 6.08 -11.50
N LEU A 153 13.01 5.81 -12.78
CA LEU A 153 14.01 5.90 -13.86
C LEU A 153 14.44 7.34 -14.19
N ASP A 154 13.71 8.35 -13.73
CA ASP A 154 14.14 9.76 -13.85
C ASP A 154 15.40 10.06 -13.01
N ARG A 155 15.66 9.26 -11.97
CA ARG A 155 16.79 9.46 -11.04
C ARG A 155 17.77 8.29 -10.99
N PHE A 156 17.31 7.07 -11.27
CA PHE A 156 18.09 5.86 -11.08
C PHE A 156 18.22 5.06 -12.37
N SER A 157 19.30 4.28 -12.49
CA SER A 157 19.47 3.39 -13.64
C SER A 157 18.49 2.20 -13.62
N GLU A 158 18.24 1.61 -14.79
CA GLU A 158 17.40 0.41 -14.92
C GLU A 158 17.86 -0.72 -13.99
N GLU A 159 19.17 -0.93 -13.86
CA GLU A 159 19.74 -1.96 -13.00
C GLU A 159 19.48 -1.67 -11.51
N GLN A 160 19.64 -0.42 -11.07
CA GLN A 160 19.31 0.00 -9.70
C GLN A 160 17.82 -0.18 -9.40
N VAL A 161 16.94 0.24 -10.32
CA VAL A 161 15.48 0.07 -10.16
C VAL A 161 15.12 -1.41 -10.07
N ALA A 162 15.70 -2.27 -10.91
CA ALA A 162 15.49 -3.71 -10.85
C ALA A 162 15.91 -4.31 -9.50
N ILE A 163 17.10 -3.94 -8.99
CA ILE A 163 17.58 -4.39 -7.67
C ILE A 163 16.59 -3.96 -6.58
N TYR A 164 16.19 -2.69 -6.55
CA TYR A 164 15.25 -2.18 -5.55
C TYR A 164 13.90 -2.90 -5.58
N LEU A 165 13.32 -3.13 -6.77
CA LEU A 165 12.00 -3.78 -6.89
C LEU A 165 12.02 -5.27 -6.49
N LEU A 166 13.18 -5.92 -6.58
CA LEU A 166 13.43 -7.28 -6.08
C LEU A 166 13.73 -7.30 -4.58
N MET A 167 14.42 -6.30 -4.05
CA MET A 167 14.76 -6.19 -2.62
C MET A 167 13.62 -5.66 -1.74
N ARG A 168 12.71 -4.84 -2.29
CA ARG A 168 11.57 -4.29 -1.55
C ARG A 168 10.72 -5.34 -0.82
N PRO A 169 10.35 -6.49 -1.42
CA PRO A 169 9.63 -7.56 -0.71
C PRO A 169 10.54 -8.54 0.05
N PHE A 170 11.87 -8.39 -0.03
CA PHE A 170 12.81 -9.34 0.55
C PHE A 170 12.87 -9.12 2.08
N PRO A 171 12.43 -10.09 2.90
CA PRO A 171 12.36 -9.91 4.34
C PRO A 171 13.72 -10.09 5.05
N GLY A 172 14.77 -10.49 4.32
CA GLY A 172 15.99 -11.04 4.90
C GLY A 172 15.97 -12.56 5.00
N GLY A 173 16.95 -13.14 5.67
CA GLY A 173 17.03 -14.56 5.97
C GLY A 173 17.86 -14.83 7.22
N ASN A 174 17.60 -15.94 7.91
CA ASN A 174 18.39 -16.33 9.09
C ASN A 174 19.76 -16.92 8.71
N SER A 175 19.96 -17.19 7.43
CA SER A 175 21.21 -17.67 6.84
C SER A 175 21.35 -17.22 5.40
N ALA A 176 22.58 -17.22 4.87
CA ALA A 176 22.85 -16.94 3.46
C ALA A 176 22.04 -17.83 2.51
N ALA A 177 21.94 -19.13 2.80
CA ALA A 177 21.20 -20.08 1.97
C ALA A 177 19.68 -19.77 1.95
N GLU A 178 19.11 -19.34 3.09
CA GLU A 178 17.72 -18.92 3.17
C GLU A 178 17.46 -17.61 2.42
N ALA A 179 18.39 -16.64 2.53
CA ALA A 179 18.35 -15.39 1.77
C ALA A 179 18.38 -15.66 0.25
N GLU A 180 19.28 -16.52 -0.22
CA GLU A 180 19.40 -16.95 -1.62
C GLU A 180 18.14 -17.63 -2.14
N ALA A 181 17.58 -18.57 -1.38
CA ALA A 181 16.35 -19.25 -1.75
C ALA A 181 15.18 -18.26 -1.84
N THR A 182 15.08 -17.35 -0.87
CA THR A 182 14.02 -16.34 -0.82
C THR A 182 14.12 -15.36 -1.99
N LEU A 183 15.30 -14.80 -2.25
CA LEU A 183 15.48 -13.87 -3.37
C LEU A 183 15.30 -14.57 -4.72
N SER A 184 15.75 -15.81 -4.87
CA SER A 184 15.51 -16.60 -6.09
C SER A 184 14.02 -16.78 -6.38
N ALA A 185 13.21 -17.07 -5.34
CA ALA A 185 11.76 -17.18 -5.49
C ALA A 185 11.12 -15.84 -5.90
N ILE A 186 11.60 -14.72 -5.34
CA ILE A 186 11.15 -13.37 -5.69
C ILE A 186 11.51 -13.05 -7.15
N ILE A 187 12.72 -13.37 -7.60
CA ILE A 187 13.15 -13.17 -9.00
C ILE A 187 12.25 -13.98 -9.94
N GLU A 188 11.97 -15.25 -9.63
CA GLU A 188 11.12 -16.07 -10.48
C GLU A 188 9.70 -15.50 -10.61
N ASP A 189 9.12 -15.02 -9.51
CA ASP A 189 7.80 -14.37 -9.48
C ASP A 189 7.77 -13.03 -10.23
N ARG A 190 8.89 -12.30 -10.28
CA ARG A 190 8.92 -10.89 -10.69
C ARG A 190 9.69 -10.58 -11.96
N LYS A 191 10.50 -11.50 -12.50
CA LYS A 191 11.35 -11.27 -13.68
C LYS A 191 10.61 -10.85 -14.95
N GLY A 192 9.29 -11.06 -15.02
CA GLY A 192 8.45 -10.62 -16.13
C GLY A 192 7.79 -9.26 -15.93
N ARG A 193 8.01 -8.59 -14.80
CA ARG A 193 7.35 -7.32 -14.45
C ARG A 193 8.16 -6.13 -14.95
N SER A 194 7.47 -5.02 -15.21
CA SER A 194 8.08 -3.74 -15.56
C SER A 194 9.13 -3.30 -14.54
N GLY A 195 10.22 -2.71 -15.04
CA GLY A 195 11.41 -2.36 -14.27
C GLY A 195 12.35 -3.52 -13.92
N ILE A 196 11.96 -4.78 -14.20
CA ILE A 196 12.81 -5.97 -13.96
C ILE A 196 13.01 -6.77 -15.26
N GLN A 197 11.98 -6.82 -16.11
CA GLN A 197 11.98 -7.58 -17.36
C GLN A 197 13.19 -7.25 -18.24
N GLY A 198 13.97 -8.29 -18.56
CA GLY A 198 15.15 -8.17 -19.41
C GLY A 198 16.39 -7.60 -18.70
N VAL A 199 16.28 -7.19 -17.43
CA VAL A 199 17.38 -6.63 -16.64
C VAL A 199 17.98 -7.69 -15.71
N ILE A 200 17.16 -8.26 -14.80
CA ILE A 200 17.57 -9.30 -13.84
C ILE A 200 16.58 -10.46 -13.90
N GLY A 201 17.05 -11.63 -14.35
CA GLY A 201 16.26 -12.85 -14.50
C GLY A 201 16.78 -14.05 -13.69
N SER A 202 17.90 -13.93 -12.99
CA SER A 202 18.48 -14.98 -12.15
C SER A 202 19.22 -14.39 -10.95
N LEU A 203 19.48 -15.24 -9.95
CA LEU A 203 20.29 -14.87 -8.78
C LEU A 203 21.71 -14.46 -9.16
N GLU A 204 22.33 -15.15 -10.12
CA GLU A 204 23.68 -14.82 -10.63
C GLU A 204 23.72 -13.41 -11.26
N GLN A 205 22.69 -13.07 -12.04
CA GLN A 205 22.56 -11.72 -12.61
C GLN A 205 22.34 -10.67 -11.52
N PHE A 206 21.55 -11.00 -10.49
CA PHE A 206 21.35 -10.14 -9.33
C PHE A 206 22.64 -9.90 -8.57
N ASP A 207 23.40 -10.95 -8.22
CA ASP A 207 24.70 -10.82 -7.53
C ASP A 207 25.66 -9.95 -8.34
N ALA A 208 25.76 -10.18 -9.66
CA ALA A 208 26.61 -9.37 -10.52
C ALA A 208 26.17 -7.91 -10.61
N ALA A 209 24.86 -7.65 -10.61
CA ALA A 209 24.30 -6.30 -10.59
C ALA A 209 24.53 -5.62 -9.23
N TRP A 210 24.37 -6.36 -8.14
CA TRP A 210 24.65 -5.92 -6.78
C TRP A 210 26.09 -5.42 -6.65
N ASP A 211 27.05 -6.25 -7.06
CA ASP A 211 28.50 -5.94 -7.00
C ASP A 211 28.88 -4.69 -7.80
N ARG A 212 28.18 -4.42 -8.92
CA ARG A 212 28.41 -3.22 -9.73
C ARG A 212 27.87 -1.95 -9.07
N ASN A 213 26.74 -2.03 -8.39
CA ASN A 213 26.00 -0.85 -7.92
C ASN A 213 26.29 -0.50 -6.46
N LEU A 214 26.72 -1.45 -5.64
CA LEU A 214 27.03 -1.24 -4.22
C LEU A 214 28.52 -1.45 -3.96
N ALA A 215 29.25 -0.34 -3.98
CA ALA A 215 30.71 -0.31 -3.88
C ALA A 215 31.27 -0.64 -2.48
N SER A 216 30.45 -0.78 -1.45
CA SER A 216 30.90 -0.92 -0.05
C SER A 216 31.27 -2.35 0.37
N GLY A 217 31.12 -3.36 -0.49
CA GLY A 217 31.39 -4.76 -0.13
C GLY A 217 30.37 -5.35 0.84
N GLU A 218 29.20 -4.73 0.93
CA GLU A 218 28.08 -5.25 1.69
C GLU A 218 27.43 -6.42 0.97
N ASP A 219 27.17 -7.50 1.72
CA ASP A 219 26.47 -8.66 1.21
C ASP A 219 24.96 -8.46 1.43
N TRP A 220 24.18 -8.43 0.35
CA TRP A 220 22.72 -8.29 0.44
C TRP A 220 22.07 -9.39 1.28
N ARG A 221 22.73 -10.54 1.41
CA ARG A 221 22.25 -11.67 2.23
C ARG A 221 22.17 -11.31 3.72
N ALA A 222 22.88 -10.27 4.16
CA ALA A 222 22.85 -9.75 5.52
C ALA A 222 21.79 -8.67 5.75
N LEU A 223 21.07 -8.24 4.70
CA LEU A 223 20.04 -7.21 4.81
C LEU A 223 18.70 -7.78 5.24
N ASN A 224 17.93 -6.95 5.95
CA ASN A 224 16.54 -7.22 6.33
C ASN A 224 15.64 -6.19 5.63
N GLY A 225 15.46 -6.37 4.32
CA GLY A 225 14.71 -5.43 3.47
C GLY A 225 15.48 -4.17 3.09
N VAL A 226 14.76 -3.20 2.52
CA VAL A 226 15.32 -1.95 1.96
C VAL A 226 15.27 -0.76 2.92
N TYR A 227 14.53 -0.86 4.03
CA TYR A 227 14.43 0.23 5.00
C TYR A 227 15.78 0.43 5.71
N GLY A 228 16.32 1.65 5.63
CA GLY A 228 17.64 1.95 6.18
C GLY A 228 18.82 1.31 5.42
N ALA A 229 18.56 0.71 4.24
CA ALA A 229 19.62 0.21 3.37
C ALA A 229 20.50 1.37 2.89
N PRO A 230 21.82 1.17 2.76
CA PRO A 230 22.72 2.24 2.37
C PRO A 230 22.72 2.50 0.86
N GLY A 231 23.38 3.59 0.48
CA GLY A 231 23.57 3.99 -0.91
C GLY A 231 22.24 4.23 -1.63
N PHE A 232 22.19 3.82 -2.91
CA PHE A 232 21.04 4.10 -3.75
C PHE A 232 19.74 3.43 -3.26
N LEU A 233 19.80 2.33 -2.50
CA LEU A 233 18.61 1.65 -2.00
C LEU A 233 17.85 2.49 -0.98
N GLY A 234 18.55 3.11 -0.04
CA GLY A 234 17.96 4.04 0.92
C GLY A 234 17.40 5.27 0.22
N GLU A 235 18.17 5.87 -0.69
CA GLU A 235 17.71 7.03 -1.47
C GLU A 235 16.48 6.71 -2.33
N MET A 236 16.43 5.53 -2.95
CA MET A 236 15.30 5.10 -3.77
C MET A 236 14.09 4.73 -2.92
N PHE A 237 14.29 4.15 -1.74
CA PHE A 237 13.22 3.91 -0.77
C PHE A 237 12.58 5.24 -0.34
N GLU A 238 13.39 6.24 0.02
CA GLU A 238 12.92 7.57 0.38
C GLU A 238 12.17 8.24 -0.78
N TYR A 239 12.77 8.27 -1.96
CA TYR A 239 12.16 8.89 -3.14
C TYR A 239 10.90 8.17 -3.63
N GLY A 240 10.87 6.84 -3.61
CA GLY A 240 9.70 6.05 -3.99
C GLY A 240 8.53 6.27 -3.04
N ASN A 241 8.79 6.43 -1.74
CA ASN A 241 7.75 6.81 -0.79
C ASN A 241 7.27 8.26 -0.98
N ASP A 242 8.17 9.20 -1.30
CA ASP A 242 7.77 10.58 -1.62
C ASP A 242 6.83 10.62 -2.83
N ILE A 243 7.16 9.87 -3.90
CA ILE A 243 6.32 9.72 -5.09
C ILE A 243 4.94 9.16 -4.72
N ARG A 244 4.89 8.14 -3.87
CA ARG A 244 3.64 7.52 -3.39
C ARG A 244 2.80 8.48 -2.55
N ASP A 245 3.43 9.21 -1.63
CA ASP A 245 2.79 10.23 -0.79
C ASP A 245 2.18 11.34 -1.64
N GLN A 246 2.92 11.85 -2.62
CA GLN A 246 2.42 12.86 -3.56
C GLN A 246 1.21 12.32 -4.34
N HIS A 247 1.27 11.08 -4.82
CA HIS A 247 0.15 10.49 -5.55
C HIS A 247 -1.10 10.37 -4.67
N MET A 248 -0.96 9.84 -3.45
CA MET A 248 -2.04 9.73 -2.48
C MET A 248 -2.66 11.09 -2.17
N LEU A 249 -1.84 12.12 -1.90
CA LEU A 249 -2.34 13.47 -1.59
C LEU A 249 -3.11 14.10 -2.77
N ASN A 250 -2.69 13.82 -4.01
CA ASN A 250 -3.46 14.25 -5.18
C ASN A 250 -4.82 13.55 -5.29
N ILE A 251 -4.91 12.26 -4.96
CA ILE A 251 -6.19 11.54 -4.93
C ILE A 251 -7.10 12.15 -3.87
N VAL A 252 -6.57 12.37 -2.67
CA VAL A 252 -7.31 12.98 -1.56
C VAL A 252 -7.82 14.36 -1.92
N ARG A 253 -6.98 15.23 -2.51
CA ARG A 253 -7.39 16.57 -2.96
C ARG A 253 -8.56 16.48 -3.95
N GLU A 254 -8.42 15.66 -5.00
CA GLU A 254 -9.45 15.56 -6.04
C GLU A 254 -10.78 15.03 -5.49
N LEU A 255 -10.75 14.06 -4.58
CA LEU A 255 -11.94 13.57 -3.89
C LEU A 255 -12.58 14.62 -2.98
N MET A 256 -11.79 15.36 -2.19
CA MET A 256 -12.30 16.45 -1.36
C MET A 256 -12.93 17.57 -2.22
N GLU A 257 -12.33 17.89 -3.36
CA GLU A 257 -12.90 18.80 -4.38
C GLU A 257 -14.19 18.26 -5.03
N GLN A 258 -14.58 17.02 -4.78
CA GLN A 258 -15.87 16.43 -5.15
C GLN A 258 -16.86 16.40 -3.97
N ASP A 259 -16.56 17.13 -2.89
CA ASP A 259 -17.31 17.19 -1.63
C ASP A 259 -17.33 15.86 -0.85
N GLU A 260 -16.36 14.97 -1.10
CA GLU A 260 -16.27 13.68 -0.43
C GLU A 260 -15.66 13.78 0.99
N ARG A 261 -16.11 12.90 1.88
CA ARG A 261 -15.51 12.65 3.20
C ARG A 261 -14.57 11.47 3.07
N VAL A 262 -13.27 11.76 2.95
CA VAL A 262 -12.24 10.80 2.61
C VAL A 262 -11.55 10.28 3.86
N MET A 263 -11.62 8.98 4.11
CA MET A 263 -10.81 8.32 5.14
C MET A 263 -9.70 7.50 4.51
N VAL A 264 -8.46 7.69 4.94
CA VAL A 264 -7.30 6.99 4.39
C VAL A 264 -6.60 6.14 5.44
N THR A 265 -6.32 4.88 5.12
CA THR A 265 -5.35 4.07 5.87
C THR A 265 -3.99 4.05 5.19
N MET A 266 -2.96 4.18 6.00
CA MET A 266 -1.56 4.13 5.58
C MET A 266 -0.69 3.68 6.75
N GLY A 267 0.52 3.23 6.48
CA GLY A 267 1.55 3.08 7.51
C GLY A 267 1.80 4.39 8.24
N TRP A 268 2.08 4.32 9.54
CA TRP A 268 2.31 5.50 10.37
C TRP A 268 3.41 6.42 9.85
N SER A 269 4.43 5.87 9.17
CA SER A 269 5.50 6.64 8.54
C SER A 269 4.94 7.64 7.52
N HIS A 270 4.03 7.21 6.66
CA HIS A 270 3.34 8.06 5.69
C HIS A 270 2.52 9.15 6.39
N ALA A 271 1.80 8.81 7.46
CA ALA A 271 0.98 9.77 8.20
C ALA A 271 1.82 10.93 8.79
N VAL A 272 3.00 10.63 9.35
CA VAL A 272 3.93 11.67 9.81
C VAL A 272 4.47 12.50 8.64
N ARG A 273 4.80 11.83 7.53
CA ARG A 273 5.40 12.45 6.34
C ARG A 273 4.49 13.49 5.68
N VAL A 274 3.19 13.22 5.63
CA VAL A 274 2.21 14.08 4.94
C VAL A 274 1.58 15.16 5.82
N GLU A 275 1.89 15.20 7.12
CA GLU A 275 1.34 16.19 8.06
C GLU A 275 1.48 17.65 7.58
N PRO A 276 2.63 18.08 7.00
CA PRO A 276 2.75 19.46 6.48
C PRO A 276 1.79 19.78 5.31
N ALA A 277 1.36 18.77 4.55
CA ALA A 277 0.47 18.93 3.40
C ALA A 277 -0.98 19.27 3.80
N LEU A 278 -1.37 19.01 5.05
CA LEU A 278 -2.75 19.21 5.50
C LEU A 278 -3.22 20.66 5.38
N THR A 279 -2.34 21.62 5.63
CA THR A 279 -2.63 23.05 5.47
C THR A 279 -2.86 23.48 4.01
N GLN A 280 -2.44 22.64 3.06
CA GLN A 280 -2.64 22.85 1.63
C GLN A 280 -3.93 22.18 1.15
N LEU A 281 -4.35 21.08 1.80
CA LEU A 281 -5.62 20.39 1.55
C LEU A 281 -6.83 21.08 2.17
N SER A 282 -6.62 21.86 3.23
CA SER A 282 -7.66 22.58 3.95
C SER A 282 -8.02 23.96 3.37
N ARG A 283 -7.55 24.28 2.15
CA ARG A 283 -7.77 25.57 1.48
C ARG A 283 -8.76 25.41 0.35
#